data_AF-A0A2P7SHD1-F1
#
_entry.id   AF-A0A2P7SHD1-F1
#
_cell.length_a   1.000
_cell.length_b   1.000
_cell.length_c   1.000
_cell.angle_alpha   90.00
_cell.angle_beta   90.00
_cell.angle_gamma   90.00
#
_symmetry.space_group_name_H-M   'P 1'
#
loop_
_entity.id
_entity.type
_entity.pdbx_description
1 polymer ?
#
loop_
_entity_poly.entity_id
_entity_poly.type
_entity_poly.pdbx_seq_one_letter_code
_entity_poly.pdbx_strand_id
1 'polypeptide(L)'
;MSKSRIGAINDEFQTRVKPIFESWGLIRHPNSQASFGREQHGYMYEFADVRDPDDIRLCRFAISIKDSSLDIIGEKGVVVDPKDGSVPVHPGFPAGFALLRPFSFRHFFTRFIDRSFSLEQHNGETVEAAAARLIDDVVKELPRLKRYLYG
;
A
#
# COMPACT_ATOMS: atom_id res chain seq x y z
N MET A 1 -6.81 11.66 -23.80
CA MET A 1 -7.55 11.82 -22.52
C MET A 1 -6.52 11.93 -21.41
N SER A 2 -6.60 12.96 -20.55
CA SER A 2 -5.72 13.03 -19.38
C SER A 2 -6.11 11.93 -18.38
N LYS A 3 -5.11 11.26 -17.81
CA LYS A 3 -5.34 10.20 -16.84
C LYS A 3 -5.78 10.81 -15.51
N SER A 4 -6.68 10.14 -14.78
CA SER A 4 -7.03 10.58 -13.43
C SER A 4 -5.83 10.40 -12.49
N ARG A 5 -5.72 11.22 -11.44
CA ARG A 5 -4.62 11.14 -10.45
C ARG A 5 -4.46 9.74 -9.88
N ILE A 6 -5.53 9.17 -9.34
CA ILE A 6 -5.51 7.81 -8.78
C ILE A 6 -5.32 6.72 -9.83
N GLY A 7 -5.68 6.98 -11.09
CA GLY A 7 -5.38 6.08 -12.20
C GLY A 7 -3.88 6.03 -12.49
N ALA A 8 -3.22 7.18 -12.54
CA ALA A 8 -1.77 7.25 -12.73
C ALA A 8 -0.99 6.60 -11.58
N ILE A 9 -1.40 6.85 -10.33
CA ILE A 9 -0.81 6.17 -9.15
C ILE A 9 -1.03 4.65 -9.24
N ASN A 10 -2.24 4.21 -9.62
CA ASN A 10 -2.53 2.80 -9.78
C ASN A 10 -1.64 2.13 -10.84
N ASP A 11 -1.39 2.79 -11.97
CA ASP A 11 -0.55 2.21 -13.02
C ASP A 11 0.91 2.07 -12.57
N GLU A 12 1.43 3.07 -11.86
CA GLU A 12 2.75 2.99 -11.23
C GLU A 12 2.80 1.89 -10.16
N PHE A 13 1.73 1.70 -9.39
CA PHE A 13 1.61 0.58 -8.45
C PHE A 13 1.68 -0.77 -9.17
N GLN A 14 0.87 -0.97 -10.22
CA GLN A 14 0.82 -2.23 -10.97
C GLN A 14 2.17 -2.58 -11.60
N THR A 15 2.92 -1.57 -12.06
CA THR A 15 4.18 -1.76 -12.78
C THR A 15 5.40 -1.84 -11.86
N ARG A 16 5.38 -1.18 -10.70
CA ARG A 16 6.60 -1.01 -9.88
C ARG A 16 6.49 -1.58 -8.47
N VAL A 17 5.33 -1.47 -7.82
CA VAL A 17 5.16 -1.90 -6.42
C VAL A 17 4.63 -3.33 -6.33
N LYS A 18 3.61 -3.67 -7.12
CA LYS A 18 3.03 -5.02 -7.15
C LYS A 18 4.07 -6.11 -7.43
N PRO A 19 4.99 -5.98 -8.43
CA PRO A 19 6.03 -6.98 -8.64
C PRO A 19 6.99 -7.13 -7.46
N ILE A 20 7.24 -6.05 -6.71
CA ILE A 20 8.07 -6.10 -5.50
C ILE A 20 7.36 -6.92 -4.42
N PHE A 21 6.07 -6.69 -4.18
CA PHE A 21 5.28 -7.51 -3.24
C PHE A 21 5.29 -8.98 -3.65
N GLU A 22 5.02 -9.26 -4.92
CA GLU A 22 5.04 -10.63 -5.47
C GLU A 22 6.41 -11.30 -5.30
N SER A 23 7.51 -10.55 -5.48
CA SER A 23 8.87 -11.06 -5.25
C SER A 23 9.15 -11.46 -3.79
N TRP A 24 8.37 -10.96 -2.83
CA TRP A 24 8.49 -11.34 -1.42
C TRP A 24 7.73 -12.64 -1.11
N GLY A 25 6.85 -13.09 -2.00
CA GLY A 25 5.93 -14.21 -1.79
C GLY A 25 4.49 -13.78 -1.48
N LEU A 26 4.20 -12.48 -1.47
CA LEU A 26 2.83 -11.98 -1.33
C LEU A 26 2.05 -12.27 -2.61
N ILE A 27 0.96 -13.01 -2.47
CA ILE A 27 -0.02 -13.26 -3.54
C ILE A 27 -1.27 -12.43 -3.31
N ARG A 28 -2.16 -12.35 -4.31
CA ARG A 28 -3.53 -11.84 -4.09
C ARG A 28 -4.14 -12.59 -2.91
N HIS A 29 -4.74 -11.84 -1.98
CA HIS A 29 -5.37 -12.42 -0.79
C HIS A 29 -6.38 -13.51 -1.19
N PRO A 30 -6.28 -14.74 -0.63
CA PRO A 30 -7.07 -15.88 -1.10
C PRO A 30 -8.55 -15.79 -0.68
N ASN A 31 -8.87 -15.03 0.35
CA ASN A 31 -10.25 -14.76 0.73
C ASN A 31 -10.96 -13.88 -0.32
N SER A 32 -12.11 -14.33 -0.82
CA SER A 32 -12.89 -13.64 -1.85
C SER A 32 -13.50 -12.31 -1.41
N GLN A 33 -13.59 -12.08 -0.09
CA GLN A 33 -14.06 -10.81 0.48
C GLN A 33 -12.96 -9.73 0.49
N ALA A 34 -11.71 -10.11 0.22
CA ALA A 34 -10.60 -9.17 0.16
C ALA A 34 -10.64 -8.33 -1.13
N SER A 35 -10.30 -7.05 -1.02
CA SER A 35 -10.35 -6.13 -2.14
C SER A 35 -9.12 -6.27 -3.04
N PHE A 36 -9.36 -6.26 -4.36
CA PHE A 36 -8.31 -6.38 -5.34
C PHE A 36 -8.63 -5.63 -6.64
N GLY A 37 -8.64 -4.31 -6.57
CA GLY A 37 -8.93 -3.45 -7.71
C GLY A 37 -9.58 -2.13 -7.34
N ARG A 38 -10.49 -1.71 -8.22
CA ARG A 38 -11.24 -0.46 -8.08
C ARG A 38 -12.36 -0.63 -7.06
N GLU A 39 -12.43 0.31 -6.12
CA GLU A 39 -13.46 0.40 -5.09
C GLU A 39 -14.20 1.74 -5.17
N GLN A 40 -15.30 1.88 -4.43
CA GLN A 40 -16.10 3.11 -4.38
C GLN A 40 -15.25 4.35 -4.01
N HIS A 41 -14.27 4.16 -3.13
CA HIS A 41 -13.44 5.24 -2.58
C HIS A 41 -12.03 5.32 -3.20
N GLY A 42 -11.74 4.57 -4.26
CA GLY A 42 -10.45 4.61 -4.96
C GLY A 42 -9.97 3.23 -5.41
N TYR A 43 -8.76 2.84 -5.03
CA TYR A 43 -8.24 1.50 -5.31
C TYR A 43 -7.80 0.82 -4.01
N MET A 44 -7.98 -0.49 -3.93
CA MET A 44 -7.52 -1.29 -2.81
C MET A 44 -7.03 -2.65 -3.29
N TYR A 45 -5.83 -3.03 -2.84
CA TYR A 45 -5.20 -4.30 -3.16
C TYR A 45 -4.71 -4.95 -1.87
N GLU A 46 -5.31 -6.09 -1.55
CA GLU A 46 -4.96 -6.88 -0.39
C GLU A 46 -4.20 -8.13 -0.85
N PHE A 47 -3.08 -8.36 -0.16
CA PHE A 47 -2.15 -9.45 -0.41
C PHE A 47 -1.95 -10.26 0.85
N ALA A 48 -1.61 -11.54 0.65
CA ALA A 48 -1.23 -12.44 1.72
C ALA A 48 -0.02 -13.28 1.31
N ASP A 49 0.86 -13.57 2.26
CA ASP A 49 1.83 -14.65 2.16
C ASP A 49 1.37 -15.75 3.12
N VAL A 50 0.98 -16.87 2.53
CA VAL A 50 0.32 -18.01 3.20
C VAL A 50 1.21 -19.25 3.20
N ARG A 51 2.52 -19.09 2.96
CA ARG A 51 3.47 -20.21 2.96
C ARG A 51 3.61 -20.85 4.34
N ASP A 52 3.38 -20.06 5.40
CA ASP A 52 3.32 -20.52 6.78
C ASP A 52 1.90 -20.27 7.33
N PRO A 53 1.09 -21.30 7.61
CA PRO A 53 -0.28 -21.15 8.09
C PRO A 53 -0.35 -20.62 9.53
N ASP A 54 0.73 -20.73 10.30
CA ASP A 54 0.82 -20.24 11.69
C ASP A 54 1.41 -18.82 11.77
N ASP A 55 1.90 -18.28 10.64
CA ASP A 55 2.50 -16.95 10.53
C ASP A 55 2.21 -16.33 9.15
N ILE A 56 0.92 -16.11 8.87
CA ILE A 56 0.48 -15.42 7.67
C ILE A 56 0.87 -13.95 7.77
N ARG A 57 1.40 -13.44 6.66
CA ARG A 57 1.72 -12.02 6.50
C ARG A 57 0.70 -11.40 5.56
N LEU A 58 0.08 -10.31 6.01
CA LEU A 58 -0.86 -9.55 5.20
C LEU A 58 -0.23 -8.24 4.78
N CYS A 59 -0.59 -7.77 3.59
CA CYS A 59 -0.16 -6.47 3.10
C CYS A 59 -1.30 -5.82 2.31
N ARG A 60 -1.59 -4.56 2.60
CA ARG A 60 -2.59 -3.77 1.90
C ARG A 60 -1.93 -2.57 1.26
N PHE A 61 -2.33 -2.28 0.03
CA PHE A 61 -2.06 -1.03 -0.68
C PHE A 61 -3.40 -0.38 -1.04
N ALA A 62 -3.63 0.86 -0.59
CA ALA A 62 -4.85 1.60 -0.85
C ALA A 62 -4.53 2.97 -1.44
N ILE A 63 -5.35 3.42 -2.39
CA ILE A 63 -5.32 4.77 -2.96
C ILE A 63 -6.69 5.41 -2.69
N SER A 64 -6.72 6.56 -2.02
CA SER A 64 -7.94 7.32 -1.77
C SER A 64 -8.24 8.29 -2.92
N ILE A 65 -9.50 8.32 -3.37
CA ILE A 65 -9.96 9.27 -4.39
C ILE A 65 -10.03 10.71 -3.86
N LYS A 66 -10.32 10.90 -2.57
CA LYS A 66 -10.67 12.20 -1.98
C LYS A 66 -9.51 13.19 -2.04
N ASP A 67 -8.32 12.70 -1.81
CA ASP A 67 -7.08 13.44 -1.59
C ASP A 67 -5.93 12.89 -2.44
N SER A 68 -6.14 11.80 -3.20
CA SER A 68 -5.08 11.12 -3.94
C SER A 68 -3.91 10.72 -3.03
N SER A 69 -4.23 10.40 -1.77
CA SER A 69 -3.30 9.76 -0.83
C SER A 69 -3.25 8.26 -1.07
N LEU A 70 -2.14 7.66 -0.66
CA LEU A 70 -1.96 6.23 -0.63
C LEU A 70 -1.48 5.80 0.75
N ASP A 71 -1.95 4.62 1.15
CA ASP A 71 -1.59 3.97 2.40
C ASP A 71 -1.10 2.55 2.12
N ILE A 72 -0.06 2.16 2.83
CA ILE A 72 0.47 0.80 2.78
C ILE A 72 0.59 0.28 4.20
N ILE A 73 -0.05 -0.84 4.47
CA ILE A 73 -0.10 -1.44 5.80
C ILE A 73 0.31 -2.90 5.71
N GLY A 74 1.19 -3.34 6.61
CA GLY A 74 1.55 -4.74 6.76
C GLY A 74 1.21 -5.28 8.13
N GLU A 75 0.90 -6.57 8.20
CA GLU A 75 0.67 -7.32 9.44
C GLU A 75 1.34 -8.70 9.33
N LYS A 76 1.85 -9.24 10.44
CA LYS A 76 2.46 -10.58 10.52
C LYS A 76 1.95 -11.32 11.75
N GLY A 77 2.12 -12.65 11.79
CA GLY A 77 1.59 -13.48 12.86
C GLY A 77 0.08 -13.71 12.77
N VAL A 78 -0.51 -13.51 11.60
CA VAL A 78 -1.93 -13.84 11.38
C VAL A 78 -2.04 -15.35 11.25
N VAL A 79 -3.02 -15.95 11.93
CA VAL A 79 -3.25 -17.39 11.88
C VAL A 79 -4.52 -17.66 11.07
N VAL A 80 -4.52 -18.76 10.33
CA VAL A 80 -5.72 -19.27 9.66
C VAL A 80 -6.85 -19.45 10.68
N ASP A 81 -8.09 -19.09 10.33
CA ASP A 81 -9.24 -19.36 11.20
C ASP A 81 -9.40 -20.88 11.38
N PRO A 82 -9.30 -21.41 12.61
CA PRO A 82 -9.39 -22.84 12.85
C PRO A 82 -10.77 -23.43 12.55
N LYS A 83 -11.81 -22.61 12.39
CA LYS A 83 -13.19 -23.08 12.13
C LYS A 83 -13.42 -23.44 10.67
N ASP A 84 -12.86 -22.68 9.74
CA ASP A 84 -13.14 -22.82 8.31
C ASP A 84 -11.87 -22.88 7.43
N GLY A 85 -10.69 -22.79 8.03
CA GLY A 85 -9.43 -22.83 7.29
C GLY A 85 -9.18 -21.57 6.45
N SER A 86 -9.93 -20.49 6.67
CA SER A 86 -9.82 -19.26 5.88
C SER A 86 -8.75 -18.32 6.41
N VAL A 87 -8.13 -17.59 5.48
CA VAL A 87 -7.27 -16.45 5.85
C VAL A 87 -8.17 -15.28 6.25
N PRO A 88 -8.03 -14.74 7.48
CA PRO A 88 -8.84 -13.63 7.94
C PRO A 88 -8.69 -12.40 7.04
N VAL A 89 -9.82 -11.79 6.66
CA VAL A 89 -9.84 -10.44 6.07
C VAL A 89 -9.95 -9.49 7.24
N HIS A 90 -8.92 -8.69 7.52
CA HIS A 90 -8.96 -7.76 8.64
C HIS A 90 -9.68 -6.46 8.25
N PRO A 91 -10.87 -6.18 8.84
CA PRO A 91 -11.53 -4.89 8.65
C PRO A 91 -10.74 -3.83 9.43
N GLY A 92 -9.79 -3.20 8.75
CA GLY A 92 -8.99 -2.11 9.30
C GLY A 92 -7.97 -2.59 10.32
N PHE A 93 -6.85 -3.12 9.85
CA PHE A 93 -5.59 -3.40 10.56
C PHE A 93 -5.33 -2.50 11.81
N PRO A 94 -5.80 -2.86 13.02
CA PRO A 94 -5.59 -2.03 14.20
C PRO A 94 -4.17 -2.19 14.78
N ALA A 95 -3.49 -3.28 14.45
CA ALA A 95 -2.19 -3.69 14.99
C ALA A 95 -1.07 -3.80 13.94
N GLY A 96 -1.32 -3.38 12.70
CA GLY A 96 -0.36 -3.45 11.60
C GLY A 96 0.66 -2.30 11.59
N PHE A 97 1.80 -2.52 10.92
CA PHE A 97 2.76 -1.48 10.60
C PHE A 97 2.29 -0.68 9.38
N ALA A 98 1.96 0.60 9.58
CA ALA A 98 1.73 1.54 8.50
C ALA A 98 3.05 2.09 7.96
N LEU A 99 3.27 1.96 6.65
CA LEU A 99 4.39 2.59 5.97
C LEU A 99 4.11 4.08 5.78
N LEU A 100 4.97 4.91 6.33
CA LEU A 100 4.84 6.36 6.30
C LEU A 100 6.04 6.99 5.59
N ARG A 101 5.83 8.15 4.96
CA ARG A 101 6.91 8.95 4.36
C ARG A 101 7.98 9.28 5.43
N PRO A 102 9.27 9.26 5.05
CA PRO A 102 10.34 9.66 5.95
C PRO A 102 10.22 11.15 6.27
N PHE A 103 10.59 11.52 7.49
CA PHE A 103 10.60 12.92 7.94
C PHE A 103 11.53 13.75 7.04
N SER A 104 10.98 14.73 6.33
CA SER A 104 11.75 15.67 5.52
C SER A 104 11.82 17.02 6.23
N PHE A 105 13.03 17.55 6.45
CA PHE A 105 13.25 18.89 7.01
C PHE A 105 12.54 19.99 6.21
N ARG A 106 12.20 19.75 4.94
CA ARG A 106 11.39 20.68 4.12
C ARG A 106 9.96 20.86 4.65
N HIS A 107 9.45 19.87 5.39
CA HIS A 107 8.14 19.86 6.04
C HIS A 107 8.20 20.36 7.50
N PHE A 108 9.36 20.87 7.94
CA PHE A 108 9.52 21.44 9.29
C PHE A 108 8.93 22.85 9.42
N PHE A 109 8.96 23.64 8.34
CA PHE A 109 8.45 25.03 8.32
C PHE A 109 7.01 25.17 7.85
N THR A 110 6.42 24.09 7.36
CA THR A 110 5.00 23.99 7.02
C THR A 110 4.35 23.09 8.09
N ARG A 111 3.20 23.51 8.62
CA ARG A 111 2.54 22.99 9.84
C ARG A 111 2.45 21.45 9.94
N PHE A 112 3.08 20.83 10.96
CA PHE A 112 2.75 19.50 11.52
C PHE A 112 2.28 18.43 10.51
N ILE A 113 3.06 18.20 9.45
CA ILE A 113 2.55 17.69 8.17
C ILE A 113 2.36 16.18 8.15
N ASP A 114 1.19 15.82 7.64
CA ASP A 114 0.75 14.53 7.10
C ASP A 114 1.90 13.58 6.74
N ARG A 115 2.04 12.48 7.49
CA ARG A 115 3.03 11.43 7.23
C ARG A 115 2.57 10.44 6.16
N SER A 116 1.38 10.63 5.62
CA SER A 116 0.82 9.83 4.53
C SER A 116 1.51 10.14 3.20
N PHE A 117 1.50 9.18 2.29
CA PHE A 117 1.97 9.39 0.93
C PHE A 117 0.86 10.07 0.15
N SER A 118 1.05 11.31 -0.30
CA SER A 118 0.03 12.04 -1.07
C SER A 118 0.60 12.57 -2.38
N LEU A 119 -0.25 12.55 -3.42
CA LEU A 119 0.11 13.10 -4.72
C LEU A 119 0.09 14.62 -4.66
N GLU A 120 1.29 15.20 -4.63
CA GLU A 120 1.51 16.63 -4.81
C GLU A 120 1.93 16.86 -6.26
N GLN A 121 1.32 17.81 -6.96
CA GLN A 121 1.76 18.21 -8.31
C GLN A 121 2.51 19.53 -8.23
N HIS A 122 3.72 19.59 -8.79
CA HIS A 122 4.47 20.84 -8.92
C HIS A 122 4.05 21.60 -10.20
N ASN A 123 4.32 22.91 -10.24
CA ASN A 123 3.95 23.75 -11.39
C ASN A 123 4.53 23.20 -12.70
N GLY A 124 3.66 22.88 -13.65
CA GLY A 124 4.02 22.32 -14.96
C GLY A 124 4.28 20.81 -14.96
N GLU A 125 4.19 20.13 -13.82
CA GLU A 125 4.34 18.66 -13.72
C GLU A 125 3.06 17.96 -14.24
N THR A 126 3.23 16.94 -15.07
CA THR A 126 2.11 16.10 -15.50
C THR A 126 1.62 15.21 -14.35
N VAL A 127 0.39 14.69 -14.45
CA VAL A 127 -0.16 13.77 -13.45
C VAL A 127 0.71 12.51 -13.34
N GLU A 128 1.19 12.03 -14.47
CA GLU A 128 2.03 10.85 -14.59
C GLU A 128 3.40 11.06 -13.93
N ALA A 129 4.04 12.22 -14.15
CA ALA A 129 5.31 12.55 -13.50
C ALA A 129 5.17 12.65 -11.97
N ALA A 130 4.09 13.29 -11.50
CA ALA A 130 3.79 13.38 -10.07
C ALA A 130 3.53 12.01 -9.45
N ALA A 131 2.80 11.12 -10.14
CA ALA A 131 2.55 9.76 -9.69
C ALA A 131 3.83 8.92 -9.64
N ALA A 132 4.69 9.00 -10.66
CA ALA A 132 5.97 8.31 -10.70
C ALA A 132 6.88 8.74 -9.53
N ARG A 133 6.95 10.05 -9.25
CA ARG A 133 7.71 10.59 -8.11
C ARG A 133 7.14 10.12 -6.76
N LEU A 134 5.81 10.09 -6.62
CA LEU A 134 5.16 9.55 -5.42
C LEU A 134 5.54 8.08 -5.19
N ILE A 135 5.54 7.27 -6.26
CA ILE A 135 5.91 5.85 -6.17
C ILE A 135 7.42 5.66 -5.98
N ASP A 136 8.28 6.56 -6.46
CA ASP A 136 9.71 6.55 -6.09
C ASP A 136 9.89 6.66 -4.57
N ASP A 137 9.13 7.53 -3.91
CA ASP A 137 9.17 7.66 -2.45
C ASP A 137 8.66 6.39 -1.77
N VAL A 138 7.58 5.78 -2.28
CA VAL A 138 7.08 4.50 -1.77
C VAL A 138 8.13 3.40 -1.88
N VAL A 139 8.72 3.23 -3.07
CA VAL A 139 9.71 2.18 -3.34
C VAL A 139 10.93 2.31 -2.44
N LYS A 140 11.39 3.52 -2.14
CA LYS A 140 12.49 3.78 -1.19
C LYS A 140 12.18 3.30 0.23
N GLU A 141 10.92 3.34 0.62
CA GLU A 141 10.48 2.97 1.98
C GLU A 141 10.08 1.50 2.11
N LEU A 142 9.75 0.81 1.00
CA LEU A 142 9.39 -0.63 1.00
C LEU A 142 10.35 -1.55 1.76
N PRO A 143 11.69 -1.35 1.79
CA PRO A 143 12.58 -2.15 2.61
C PRO A 143 12.24 -2.15 4.12
N ARG A 144 11.64 -1.07 4.65
CA ARG A 144 11.19 -1.00 6.05
C ARG A 144 9.99 -1.91 6.29
N LEU A 145 9.02 -1.89 5.37
CA LEU A 145 7.87 -2.79 5.40
C LEU A 145 8.33 -4.25 5.31
N LYS A 146 9.26 -4.56 4.38
CA LYS A 146 9.82 -5.90 4.23
C LYS A 146 10.50 -6.37 5.53
N ARG A 147 11.31 -5.51 6.15
CA ARG A 147 11.96 -5.82 7.44
C ARG A 147 10.93 -6.08 8.54
N TYR A 148 9.85 -5.32 8.60
CA TYR A 148 8.79 -5.58 9.57
C TYR A 148 8.14 -6.95 9.35
N LEU A 149 7.78 -7.29 8.11
CA LEU A 149 7.07 -8.54 7.78
C LEU A 149 7.95 -9.80 7.86
N TYR A 150 9.21 -9.71 7.49
CA TYR A 150 10.08 -10.88 7.26
C TYR A 150 11.38 -10.89 8.08
N GLY A 151 11.67 -9.82 8.83
CA GLY A 151 12.85 -9.70 9.68
C GLY A 151 12.54 -9.66 11.17
#